data_AF-A0A961LUY8-F1
#
_entry.id   AF-A0A961LUY8-F1
#
_cell.length_a   1.000
_cell.length_b   1.000
_cell.length_c   1.000
_cell.angle_alpha   90.00
_cell.angle_beta   90.00
_cell.angle_gamma   90.00
#
_symmetry.space_group_name_H-M   'P 1'
#
loop_
_entity.id
_entity.type
_entity.pdbx_description
1 polymer ?
#
loop_
_entity_poly.entity_id
_entity_poly.type
_entity_poly.pdbx_seq_one_letter_code
_entity_poly.pdbx_strand_id
1 'polypeptide(L)'
;MKFRFPIVIIDEDFRSENTSGLGIRALASAIEAEGFEVLGATSYGDLSQFAQQQSRASAFVLSIDDEEFTPGPEMDPAVEKLRAFIEEVRWKNAEVPIFLHGETKTSRHLPNDILRELHGFIHMFEDTP
;
A
#
# COMPACT_ATOMS: atom_id res chain seq x y z
N MET A 1 14.97 -14.48 -20.74
CA MET A 1 14.71 -13.93 -19.40
C MET A 1 13.22 -13.62 -19.31
N LYS A 2 12.49 -14.19 -18.34
CA LYS A 2 11.12 -13.73 -18.05
C LYS A 2 11.26 -12.53 -17.11
N PHE A 3 10.89 -11.34 -17.59
CA PHE A 3 10.74 -10.18 -16.73
C PHE A 3 9.50 -10.41 -15.87
N ARG A 4 9.66 -10.39 -14.55
CA ARG A 4 8.54 -10.40 -13.62
C ARG A 4 8.38 -8.99 -13.06
N PHE A 5 7.16 -8.49 -13.11
CA PHE A 5 6.80 -7.18 -12.61
C PHE A 5 5.81 -7.36 -11.45
N PRO A 6 6.32 -7.59 -10.23
CA PRO A 6 5.47 -7.94 -9.12
C PRO A 6 4.59 -6.77 -8.66
N ILE A 7 3.43 -7.09 -8.10
CA ILE A 7 2.62 -6.17 -7.32
C ILE A 7 3.16 -6.20 -5.90
N VAL A 8 3.46 -5.03 -5.34
CA VAL A 8 4.07 -4.91 -4.03
C VAL A 8 3.02 -4.47 -3.03
N ILE A 9 2.84 -5.27 -1.99
CA ILE A 9 1.88 -5.03 -0.91
C ILE A 9 2.64 -4.65 0.35
N ILE A 10 2.20 -3.59 1.01
CA ILE A 10 2.87 -2.97 2.14
C ILE A 10 1.87 -2.89 3.27
N ASP A 11 2.09 -3.68 4.32
CA ASP A 11 1.16 -3.81 5.42
C ASP A 11 1.94 -4.22 6.67
N GLU A 12 1.85 -3.42 7.75
CA GLU A 12 2.59 -3.68 8.99
C GLU A 12 2.22 -5.04 9.60
N ASP A 13 1.01 -5.50 9.32
CA ASP A 13 0.40 -6.75 9.74
C ASP A 13 0.46 -7.87 8.70
N PHE A 14 1.24 -7.73 7.63
CA PHE A 14 1.24 -8.69 6.51
C PHE A 14 1.57 -10.11 6.99
N ARG A 15 2.35 -10.22 8.07
CA ARG A 15 2.74 -11.49 8.71
C ARG A 15 1.94 -11.81 9.98
N SER A 16 1.05 -10.93 10.41
CA SER A 16 0.22 -11.06 11.62
C SER A 16 -1.04 -11.89 11.35
N GLU A 17 -1.49 -12.67 12.34
CA GLU A 17 -2.74 -13.45 12.25
C GLU A 17 -4.01 -12.65 12.61
N ASN A 18 -3.92 -11.32 12.66
CA ASN A 18 -5.07 -10.45 12.91
C ASN A 18 -5.96 -10.27 11.66
N THR A 19 -7.13 -9.66 11.83
CA THR A 19 -8.10 -9.46 10.75
C THR A 19 -7.50 -8.68 9.58
N SER A 20 -6.71 -7.63 9.86
CA SER A 20 -6.01 -6.81 8.87
C SER A 20 -5.05 -7.65 8.02
N GLY A 21 -4.14 -8.39 8.68
CA GLY A 21 -3.21 -9.30 8.04
C GLY A 21 -3.88 -10.44 7.26
N LEU A 22 -5.03 -10.95 7.71
CA LEU A 22 -5.79 -11.95 6.97
C LEU A 22 -6.43 -11.37 5.71
N GLY A 23 -7.00 -10.17 5.77
CA GLY A 23 -7.61 -9.49 4.64
C GLY A 23 -6.60 -9.21 3.52
N ILE A 24 -5.45 -8.62 3.88
CA ILE A 24 -4.42 -8.31 2.89
C ILE A 24 -3.79 -9.56 2.27
N ARG A 25 -3.64 -10.65 3.03
CA ARG A 25 -3.15 -11.93 2.48
C ARG A 25 -4.17 -12.59 1.56
N ALA A 26 -5.47 -12.47 1.85
CA ALA A 26 -6.51 -12.96 0.95
C ALA A 26 -6.44 -12.22 -0.40
N LEU A 27 -6.29 -10.90 -0.36
CA LEU A 27 -6.03 -10.08 -1.56
C LEU A 27 -4.76 -10.53 -2.29
N ALA A 28 -3.66 -10.73 -1.57
CA ALA A 28 -2.40 -11.22 -2.15
C ALA A 28 -2.60 -12.56 -2.88
N SER A 29 -3.26 -13.53 -2.24
CA SER A 29 -3.53 -14.85 -2.83
C SER A 29 -4.45 -14.78 -4.04
N ALA A 30 -5.45 -13.88 -4.03
CA ALA A 30 -6.34 -13.68 -5.17
C ALA A 30 -5.56 -13.10 -6.38
N ILE A 31 -4.71 -12.11 -6.14
CA ILE A 31 -3.83 -11.53 -7.18
C ILE A 31 -2.85 -12.60 -7.74
N GLU A 32 -2.30 -13.45 -6.87
CA GLU A 32 -1.44 -14.56 -7.31
C GLU A 32 -2.19 -15.60 -8.14
N ALA A 33 -3.45 -15.88 -7.81
CA ALA A 33 -4.30 -16.80 -8.57
C ALA A 33 -4.58 -16.29 -10.00
N GLU A 34 -4.62 -14.97 -10.20
CA GLU A 34 -4.69 -14.32 -11.51
C GLU A 34 -3.36 -14.34 -12.29
N GLY A 35 -2.31 -14.92 -11.71
CA GLY A 35 -1.01 -15.14 -12.38
C GLY A 35 0.01 -14.02 -12.19
N PHE A 36 -0.27 -13.05 -11.33
CA PHE A 36 0.68 -12.03 -10.93
C PHE A 36 1.62 -12.54 -9.83
N GLU A 37 2.80 -11.93 -9.72
CA GLU A 37 3.69 -12.16 -8.57
C GLU A 37 3.39 -11.09 -7.52
N VAL A 38 3.22 -11.50 -6.27
CA VAL A 38 3.00 -10.58 -5.15
C VAL A 38 4.20 -10.60 -4.22
N LEU A 39 4.63 -9.42 -3.79
CA LEU A 39 5.67 -9.26 -2.76
C LEU A 39 5.10 -8.52 -1.57
N GLY A 40 5.06 -9.16 -0.42
CA GLY A 40 4.64 -8.54 0.84
C GLY A 40 5.81 -7.96 1.63
N ALA A 41 5.67 -6.72 2.07
CA ALA A 41 6.60 -6.01 2.95
C ALA A 41 5.87 -5.51 4.20
N THR A 42 6.58 -5.49 5.33
CA THR A 42 6.01 -5.13 6.64
C THR A 42 6.31 -3.69 7.08
N SER A 43 7.07 -2.93 6.29
CA SER A 43 7.37 -1.53 6.63
C SER A 43 7.73 -0.73 5.38
N TYR A 44 7.36 0.56 5.36
CA TYR A 44 7.73 1.51 4.30
C TYR A 44 9.25 1.60 4.08
N GLY A 45 10.06 1.45 5.15
CA GLY A 45 11.52 1.54 5.08
C GLY A 45 12.19 0.37 4.37
N ASP A 46 11.60 -0.83 4.44
CA ASP A 46 12.07 -1.97 3.64
C ASP A 46 11.91 -1.68 2.15
N LEU A 47 10.90 -0.88 1.78
CA LEU A 47 10.60 -0.59 0.38
C LEU A 47 11.47 0.47 -0.25
N SER A 48 11.96 1.46 0.47
CA SER A 48 12.99 2.35 -0.09
C SER A 48 14.20 1.52 -0.54
N GLN A 49 14.54 0.45 0.20
CA GLN A 49 15.55 -0.53 -0.25
C GLN A 49 15.07 -1.40 -1.41
N PHE A 50 13.82 -1.89 -1.40
CA PHE A 50 13.28 -2.70 -2.50
C PHE A 50 13.11 -1.92 -3.81
N ALA A 51 12.57 -0.70 -3.77
CA ALA A 51 12.42 0.20 -4.91
C ALA A 51 13.78 0.60 -5.49
N GLN A 52 14.81 0.76 -4.64
CA GLN A 52 16.19 0.99 -5.10
C GLN A 52 16.82 -0.24 -5.75
N GLN A 53 16.54 -1.46 -5.27
CA GLN A 53 17.15 -2.70 -5.76
C GLN A 53 16.39 -3.36 -6.92
N GLN A 54 15.09 -3.12 -7.03
CA GLN A 54 14.18 -3.75 -7.99
C GLN A 54 13.18 -2.71 -8.52
N SER A 55 13.58 -1.92 -9.52
CA SER A 55 12.75 -0.96 -10.28
C SER A 55 11.59 -1.61 -11.07
N ARG A 56 11.14 -2.81 -10.71
CA ARG A 56 10.22 -3.65 -11.48
C ARG A 56 8.82 -3.77 -10.88
N ALA A 57 8.52 -3.06 -9.79
CA ALA A 57 7.15 -3.06 -9.27
C ALA A 57 6.17 -2.58 -10.34
N SER A 58 5.11 -3.36 -10.59
CA SER A 58 4.03 -3.00 -11.53
C SER A 58 2.94 -2.17 -10.87
N ALA A 59 2.73 -2.35 -9.57
CA ALA A 59 1.83 -1.55 -8.75
C ALA A 59 2.22 -1.65 -7.27
N PHE A 60 1.79 -0.68 -6.48
CA PHE A 60 1.88 -0.70 -5.02
C PHE A 60 0.49 -0.75 -4.41
N VAL A 61 0.31 -1.56 -3.37
CA VAL A 61 -0.88 -1.57 -2.51
C VAL A 61 -0.40 -1.26 -1.10
N LEU A 62 -0.87 -0.14 -0.55
CA LEU A 62 -0.52 0.37 0.76
C LEU A 62 -1.67 0.12 1.71
N SER A 63 -1.43 -0.65 2.75
CA SER A 63 -2.42 -0.85 3.80
C SER A 63 -2.27 0.22 4.87
N ILE A 64 -3.39 0.74 5.34
CA ILE A 64 -3.45 1.69 6.44
C ILE A 64 -4.73 1.46 7.23
N ASP A 65 -4.59 1.38 8.54
CA ASP A 65 -5.71 1.18 9.44
C ASP A 65 -6.23 2.51 10.02
N ASP A 66 -7.53 2.57 10.30
CA ASP A 66 -8.16 3.76 10.91
C ASP A 66 -7.56 4.09 12.29
N GLU A 67 -7.07 3.07 13.01
CA GLU A 67 -6.42 3.22 14.31
C GLU A 67 -5.05 3.93 14.24
N GLU A 68 -4.45 4.00 13.06
CA GLU A 68 -3.22 4.77 12.85
C GLU A 68 -3.47 6.28 12.85
N PHE A 69 -4.72 6.72 12.65
CA PHE A 69 -5.08 8.13 12.66
C PHE A 69 -5.38 8.62 14.08
N THR A 70 -4.49 9.47 14.58
CA THR A 70 -4.64 10.25 15.80
C THR A 70 -5.48 11.51 15.54
N PRO A 71 -6.58 11.71 16.30
CA PRO A 71 -7.33 12.95 16.22
C PRO A 71 -6.55 14.07 16.92
N GLY A 72 -5.98 14.98 16.13
CA GLY A 72 -5.23 16.13 16.62
C GLY A 72 -5.10 17.26 15.59
N PRO A 73 -4.67 18.46 16.00
CA PRO A 73 -4.40 19.57 15.07
C PRO A 73 -3.11 19.38 14.26
N GLU A 74 -2.28 18.39 14.63
CA GLU A 74 -1.02 18.07 13.95
C GLU A 74 -1.26 17.01 12.86
N MET A 75 -0.40 17.02 11.84
CA MET A 75 -0.48 16.05 10.76
C MET A 75 -0.11 14.66 11.27
N ASP A 76 -0.91 13.67 10.91
CA ASP A 76 -0.72 12.33 11.44
C ASP A 76 0.62 11.72 10.99
N PRO A 77 1.39 11.07 11.90
CA PRO A 77 2.62 10.37 11.54
C PRO A 77 2.44 9.33 10.41
N ALA A 78 1.28 8.67 10.33
CA ALA A 78 0.96 7.74 9.25
C ALA A 78 0.83 8.47 7.90
N VAL A 79 0.21 9.65 7.90
CA VAL A 79 0.09 10.53 6.72
C VAL A 79 1.47 11.02 6.27
N GLU A 80 2.35 11.37 7.21
CA GLU A 80 3.74 11.75 6.90
C GLU A 80 4.55 10.62 6.26
N LYS A 81 4.47 9.41 6.83
CA LYS A 81 5.11 8.22 6.26
C LYS A 81 4.59 7.91 4.85
N LEU A 82 3.27 7.95 4.68
CA LEU A 82 2.61 7.71 3.40
C LEU A 82 3.04 8.73 2.34
N ARG A 83 3.08 10.01 2.71
CA ARG A 83 3.56 11.08 1.83
C ARG A 83 5.00 10.87 1.40
N ALA A 84 5.90 10.62 2.36
CA ALA A 84 7.31 10.40 2.08
C ALA A 84 7.50 9.20 1.14
N PHE A 85 6.75 8.12 1.36
CA PHE A 85 6.76 6.95 0.48
C PHE A 85 6.30 7.28 -0.94
N ILE A 86 5.16 7.95 -1.09
CA ILE A 86 4.63 8.34 -2.41
C ILE A 86 5.64 9.23 -3.15
N GLU A 87 6.23 10.20 -2.47
CA GLU A 87 7.27 11.07 -3.05
C GLU A 87 8.47 10.28 -3.55
N GLU A 88 8.98 9.32 -2.78
CA GLU A 88 10.09 8.45 -3.20
C GLU A 88 9.72 7.58 -4.41
N VAL A 89 8.52 7.00 -4.41
CA VAL A 89 8.03 6.18 -5.52
C VAL A 89 7.87 7.02 -6.78
N ARG A 90 7.24 8.20 -6.69
CA ARG A 90 7.01 9.12 -7.81
C ARG A 90 8.31 9.69 -8.37
N TRP A 91 9.31 9.93 -7.51
CA TRP A 91 10.65 10.33 -7.93
C TRP A 91 11.31 9.28 -8.83
N LYS A 92 11.05 7.99 -8.59
CA LYS A 92 11.59 6.88 -9.40
C LYS A 92 10.73 6.56 -10.63
N ASN A 93 9.41 6.50 -10.45
CA ASN A 93 8.45 6.22 -11.50
C ASN A 93 7.15 7.00 -11.25
N ALA A 94 6.94 8.06 -12.03
CA ALA A 94 5.77 8.92 -11.90
C ALA A 94 4.44 8.21 -12.26
N GLU A 95 4.50 7.13 -13.05
CA GLU A 95 3.31 6.47 -13.61
C GLU A 95 2.96 5.15 -12.92
N VAL A 96 3.73 4.71 -11.92
CA VAL A 96 3.42 3.44 -11.25
C VAL A 96 2.10 3.57 -10.46
N PRO A 97 1.12 2.67 -10.68
CA PRO A 97 -0.11 2.67 -9.91
C PRO A 97 0.13 2.48 -8.42
N ILE A 98 -0.53 3.29 -7.61
CA ILE A 98 -0.53 3.18 -6.13
C ILE A 98 -1.97 3.07 -5.67
N PHE A 99 -2.29 2.00 -4.97
CA PHE A 99 -3.59 1.74 -4.38
C PHE A 99 -3.49 1.81 -2.87
N LEU A 100 -4.56 2.24 -2.22
CA LEU A 100 -4.69 2.19 -0.77
C LEU A 100 -5.67 1.08 -0.40
N HIS A 101 -5.27 0.18 0.50
CA HIS A 101 -6.10 -0.81 1.13
C HIS A 101 -6.41 -0.34 2.56
N GLY A 102 -7.67 -0.37 2.97
CA GLY A 102 -8.03 0.07 4.33
C GLY A 102 -9.53 0.21 4.52
N GLU A 103 -9.93 0.86 5.61
CA GLU A 103 -11.33 1.11 5.91
C GLU A 103 -11.90 2.30 5.10
N THR A 104 -13.20 2.29 4.85
CA THR A 104 -13.88 3.37 4.10
C THR A 104 -13.71 4.74 4.74
N LYS A 105 -13.60 4.79 6.07
CA LYS A 105 -13.39 6.02 6.83
C LYS A 105 -11.96 6.56 6.70
N THR A 106 -10.98 5.71 6.41
CA THR A 106 -9.57 6.05 6.27
C THR A 106 -9.35 7.08 5.15
N SER A 107 -10.06 6.93 4.04
CA SER A 107 -10.01 7.85 2.90
C SER A 107 -10.37 9.30 3.26
N ARG A 108 -11.16 9.53 4.31
CA ARG A 108 -11.63 10.87 4.73
C ARG A 108 -10.59 11.65 5.51
N HIS A 109 -9.62 10.95 6.11
CA HIS A 109 -8.54 11.56 6.89
C HIS A 109 -7.34 11.96 6.02
N LEU A 110 -7.31 11.52 4.75
CA LEU A 110 -6.21 11.80 3.85
C LEU A 110 -6.30 13.20 3.25
N PRO A 111 -5.17 13.94 3.24
CA PRO A 111 -5.11 15.24 2.58
C PRO A 111 -5.20 15.11 1.05
N ASN A 112 -5.74 16.13 0.40
CA ASN A 112 -6.03 16.14 -1.04
C ASN A 112 -4.81 15.90 -1.94
N ASP A 113 -3.62 16.29 -1.50
CA ASP A 113 -2.39 16.07 -2.25
C ASP A 113 -2.04 14.59 -2.33
N ILE A 114 -2.21 13.82 -1.24
CA ILE A 114 -2.07 12.36 -1.25
C ILE A 114 -3.15 11.72 -2.10
N LEU A 115 -4.41 12.13 -1.93
CA LEU A 115 -5.54 11.58 -2.69
C LEU A 115 -5.34 11.67 -4.21
N ARG A 116 -4.64 12.71 -4.68
CA ARG A 116 -4.35 12.92 -6.11
C ARG A 116 -3.28 11.99 -6.67
N GLU A 117 -2.43 11.43 -5.81
CA GLU A 117 -1.37 10.50 -6.22
C GLU A 117 -1.84 9.04 -6.23
N LEU A 118 -2.93 8.75 -5.51
CA LEU A 118 -3.54 7.43 -5.44
C LEU A 118 -4.40 7.15 -6.68
N HIS A 119 -4.33 5.91 -7.16
CA HIS A 119 -5.08 5.42 -8.33
C HIS A 119 -6.41 4.78 -7.95
N GLY A 120 -6.55 4.32 -6.71
CA GLY A 120 -7.77 3.71 -6.22
C GLY A 120 -7.69 3.31 -4.75
N PHE A 121 -8.85 2.98 -4.21
CA PHE A 121 -9.05 2.49 -2.85
C PHE A 121 -9.63 1.08 -2.93
N ILE A 122 -9.11 0.19 -2.10
CA ILE A 122 -9.59 -1.18 -1.90
C ILE A 122 -10.13 -1.20 -0.46
N HIS A 123 -11.44 -1.36 -0.33
CA HIS A 123 -12.14 -1.28 0.94
C HIS A 123 -12.15 -2.64 1.61
N MET A 124 -11.41 -2.78 2.70
CA MET A 124 -11.14 -4.07 3.34
C MET A 124 -12.41 -4.89 3.67
N PHE A 125 -13.50 -4.24 4.07
CA PHE A 125 -14.74 -4.91 4.49
C PHE A 125 -15.86 -4.88 3.44
N GLU A 126 -15.67 -4.15 2.34
CA GLU A 126 -16.71 -3.93 1.33
C GLU A 126 -16.35 -4.57 -0.01
N ASP A 127 -15.06 -4.62 -0.36
CA ASP A 127 -14.56 -5.19 -1.59
C ASP A 127 -14.24 -6.69 -1.43
N THR A 128 -14.46 -7.45 -2.50
CA THR A 128 -14.12 -8.89 -2.53
C THR A 128 -12.71 -9.07 -3.10
N PRO A 129 -11.85 -9.87 -2.45
CA PRO A 129 -10.55 -10.26 -2.98
C PRO A 129 -10.63 -10.96 -4.34
#